data_AF-A0A3P1B1Q1-F1
#
_entry.id   AF-A0A3P1B1Q1-F1
#
_cell.length_a   1.000
_cell.length_b   1.000
_cell.length_c   1.000
_cell.angle_alpha   90.00
_cell.angle_beta   90.00
_cell.angle_gamma   90.00
#
_symmetry.space_group_name_H-M   'P 1'
#
loop_
_entity.id
_entity.type
_entity.pdbx_description
1 polymer ?
#
loop_
_entity_poly.entity_id
_entity_poly.type
_entity_poly.pdbx_seq_one_letter_code
_entity_poly.pdbx_strand_id
1 'polypeptide(L)' 'MNRLELEGKWNKIKGSVKQKYGEWFDDDKAFAEGKFDEYIGKIQEKTGRTKEDIEQEIRDWKDEDNHL' A
#
# COMPACT_ATOMS: atom_id res chain seq x y z
N MET A 1 -10.53 -8.73 -8.58
CA MET A 1 -10.43 -8.61 -7.11
C MET A 1 -11.32 -7.46 -6.70
N ASN A 2 -11.98 -7.58 -5.55
CA ASN A 2 -12.80 -6.50 -5.00
C ASN A 2 -11.92 -5.51 -4.21
N ARG A 3 -12.36 -4.25 -4.15
CA ARG A 3 -11.69 -3.18 -3.40
C ARG A 3 -11.37 -3.57 -1.96
N LEU A 4 -12.32 -4.23 -1.28
CA LEU A 4 -12.16 -4.78 0.07
C LEU A 4 -10.97 -5.75 0.21
N GLU A 5 -10.69 -6.57 -0.80
CA GLU A 5 -9.56 -7.50 -0.77
C GLU A 5 -8.23 -6.76 -0.90
N LEU A 6 -8.18 -5.74 -1.76
CA LEU A 6 -7.00 -4.87 -1.92
C LEU A 6 -6.74 -4.07 -0.65
N GLU A 7 -7.77 -3.51 -0.01
CA GLU A 7 -7.65 -2.81 1.27
C GLU A 7 -7.20 -3.76 2.40
N GLY A 8 -7.69 -4.99 2.40
CA GLY A 8 -7.24 -6.04 3.32
C GLY A 8 -5.77 -6.44 3.12
N LYS A 9 -5.33 -6.59 1.87
CA LYS A 9 -3.91 -6.86 1.55
C LYS A 9 -3.02 -5.68 1.87
N TRP A 10 -3.44 -4.47 1.47
CA TRP A 10 -2.77 -3.22 1.77
C TRP A 10 -2.50 -3.08 3.27
N ASN A 11 -3.49 -3.43 4.11
CA ASN A 11 -3.33 -3.45 5.56
C ASN A 11 -2.20 -4.36 6.06
N LYS A 12 -1.91 -5.46 5.37
CA LYS A 12 -0.82 -6.39 5.72
C LYS A 12 0.52 -5.88 5.21
N ILE A 13 0.58 -5.46 3.95
CA ILE A 13 1.85 -5.11 3.30
C ILE A 13 2.29 -3.67 3.56
N LYS A 14 1.42 -2.81 4.12
CA LYS A 14 1.74 -1.39 4.38
C LYS A 14 3.03 -1.20 5.17
N GLY A 15 3.39 -2.14 6.05
CA GLY A 15 4.65 -2.11 6.79
C GLY A 15 5.84 -2.24 5.84
N SER A 16 5.80 -3.23 4.97
CA SER A 16 6.80 -3.45 3.92
C SER A 16 6.81 -2.32 2.88
N VAL A 17 5.65 -1.78 2.53
CA VAL A 17 5.51 -0.60 1.65
C VAL A 17 6.11 0.64 2.33
N LYS A 18 5.82 0.90 3.61
CA LYS A 18 6.41 1.99 4.41
C LYS A 18 7.94 1.84 4.47
N GLN A 19 8.46 0.62 4.62
CA GLN A 19 9.90 0.37 4.56
C GLN A 19 10.50 0.62 3.17
N LYS A 20 9.83 0.18 2.10
CA LYS A 20 10.30 0.33 0.71
C LYS A 20 10.23 1.78 0.21
N TYR A 21 9.18 2.52 0.59
CA TYR A 21 8.91 3.87 0.12
C TYR A 21 9.33 4.98 1.12
N GLY A 22 9.66 4.63 2.37
CA GLY A 22 10.35 5.50 3.34
C GLY A 22 9.47 6.42 4.20
N GLU A 23 10.15 7.15 5.11
CA GLU A 23 9.70 8.05 6.22
C GLU A 23 8.51 9.00 5.97
N TRP A 24 7.99 9.16 4.75
CA TRP A 24 6.79 9.96 4.52
C TRP A 24 5.50 9.15 4.71
N PHE A 25 5.59 7.82 4.75
CA PHE A 25 4.50 6.94 5.19
C PHE A 25 4.28 6.98 6.72
N ASP A 26 4.76 8.02 7.38
CA ASP A 26 4.64 8.29 8.82
C ASP A 26 3.30 8.95 9.19
N ASP A 27 2.23 8.56 8.51
CA ASP A 27 0.88 8.91 8.96
C ASP A 27 0.42 7.84 9.97
N ASP A 28 1.11 7.82 11.12
CA ASP A 28 0.76 7.04 12.32
C ASP A 28 -0.60 7.44 12.92
N LYS A 29 -1.31 8.40 12.30
CA LYS A 29 -2.70 8.70 12.59
C LYS A 29 -3.60 7.61 12.01
N ALA A 30 -3.78 6.60 12.85
CA ALA A 30 -4.89 5.66 12.94
C ALA A 30 -5.57 5.40 11.60
N PHE A 31 -5.35 4.19 11.09
CA PHE A 31 -5.97 3.62 9.91
C PHE A 31 -7.49 3.87 9.90
N ALA A 32 -7.91 4.99 9.31
CA ALA A 32 -9.30 5.27 9.04
C ALA A 32 -9.61 4.66 7.68
N GLU A 33 -10.69 3.87 7.61
CA GLU A 33 -11.27 3.44 6.34
C GLU A 33 -11.38 4.66 5.39
N GLY A 34 -10.92 4.49 4.15
CA GLY A 34 -10.93 5.56 3.14
C GLY A 34 -9.60 6.28 2.88
N LYS A 35 -8.52 6.03 3.65
CA LYS A 35 -7.19 6.58 3.31
C LYS A 35 -6.46 5.83 2.18
N PHE A 36 -6.96 4.67 1.73
CA PHE A 36 -6.32 3.87 0.67
C PHE A 36 -6.09 4.68 -0.61
N ASP A 37 -7.12 5.35 -1.13
CA ASP A 37 -7.00 6.18 -2.34
C ASP A 37 -6.03 7.37 -2.15
N GLU A 38 -5.92 7.94 -0.95
CA GLU A 38 -4.95 9.01 -0.65
C GLU A 38 -3.51 8.50 -0.76
N TYR A 39 -3.24 7.30 -0.24
CA TYR A 39 -1.92 6.68 -0.35
C TYR A 39 -1.56 6.33 -1.79
N ILE A 40 -2.52 5.77 -2.54
CA ILE A 40 -2.33 5.51 -3.97
C ILE A 40 -1.98 6.83 -4.68
N GLY A 41 -2.73 7.91 -4.45
CA GLY A 41 -2.45 9.22 -5.03
C GLY A 41 -1.04 9.73 -4.75
N LYS A 42 -0.59 9.66 -3.49
CA LYS A 42 0.79 10.05 -3.11
C LYS A 42 1.86 9.21 -3.80
N ILE A 43 1.65 7.89 -3.90
CA ILE A 43 2.57 7.00 -4.63
C ILE A 43 2.58 7.35 -6.11
N GLN A 44 1.43 7.62 -6.73
CA GLN A 44 1.34 8.05 -8.14
C GLN A 44 2.12 9.35 -8.38
N GLU A 45 1.94 10.37 -7.54
CA GLU A 45 2.65 11.65 -7.67
C GLU A 45 4.17 11.51 -7.55
N LYS A 46 4.65 10.60 -6.68
CA LYS A 46 6.08 10.40 -6.45
C LYS A 46 6.75 9.50 -7.47
N THR A 47 6.09 8.41 -7.84
CA THR A 47 6.65 7.38 -8.72
C THR A 47 6.31 7.62 -10.19
N GLY A 48 5.33 8.47 -10.47
CA GLY A 48 4.75 8.65 -11.80
C GLY A 48 3.95 7.45 -12.29
N ARG A 49 3.74 6.42 -11.44
CA ARG A 49 3.02 5.20 -11.80
C ARG A 49 1.52 5.42 -11.80
N THR A 50 0.80 4.61 -12.56
CA THR A 50 -0.66 4.63 -12.55
C THR A 50 -1.19 3.94 -11.30
N LYS A 51 -2.44 4.26 -10.94
CA LYS A 51 -3.15 3.59 -9.86
C LYS A 51 -3.18 2.08 -10.09
N GLU A 52 -3.44 1.64 -11.32
CA GLU A 52 -3.45 0.22 -11.70
C GLU A 52 -2.11 -0.47 -11.44
N ASP A 53 -0.99 0.19 -11.77
CA ASP A 53 0.36 -0.34 -11.51
C ASP A 53 0.61 -0.58 -10.02
N ILE A 54 0.15 0.36 -9.20
CA ILE A 54 0.30 0.30 -7.74
C ILE A 54 -0.64 -0.75 -7.14
N GLU A 55 -1.90 -0.79 -7.58
CA GLU A 55 -2.86 -1.83 -7.18
C GLU A 55 -2.38 -3.23 -7.58
N GLN A 56 -1.76 -3.37 -8.74
CA GLN A 56 -1.14 -4.60 -9.20
C GLN A 56 0.08 -4.96 -8.32
N GLU A 57 0.93 -3.98 -7.98
CA GLU A 57 2.04 -4.22 -7.06
C GLU A 57 1.55 -4.68 -5.69
N ILE A 58 0.50 -4.07 -5.15
CA ILE A 58 -0.13 -4.48 -3.87
C ILE A 58 -0.73 -5.89 -3.98
N ARG A 59 -1.30 -6.21 -5.13
CA ARG A 59 -1.90 -7.52 -5.41
C ARG A 59 -0.84 -8.62 -5.49
N ASP A 60 0.25 -8.34 -6.20
CA ASP A 60 1.37 -9.26 -6.44
C ASP A 60 2.41 -9.25 -5.31
N TRP A 61 2.28 -8.30 -4.38
CA TRP A 61 3.08 -8.29 -3.16
C TRP A 61 2.86 -9.62 -2.44
N LYS A 62 3.90 -10.45 -2.46
CA LYS A 62 3.90 -11.69 -1.71
C LYS A 62 4.08 -11.30 -0.25
N ASP A 63 3.26 -11.84 0.64
CA ASP A 63 3.62 -11.93 2.06
C ASP A 63 4.97 -12.67 2.11
N GLU A 64 6.08 -11.93 2.04
CA GLU A 64 7.43 -12.46 2.29
C GLU A 64 7.70 -12.62 3.80
N ASP A 65 6.65 -12.52 4.63
CA ASP A 65 6.67 -12.91 6.04
C ASP A 65 6.29 -14.39 6.19
N ASN A 66 7.12 -15.25 5.61
CA ASN A 66 7.30 -16.62 6.07
C ASN A 66 8.78 -16.98 5.95
N HIS A 67 9.62 -16.22 6.65
CA HIS A 67 10.97 -16.63 6.97
C HIS A 67 11.25 -16.36 8.46
N LEU A 68 10.67 -17.21 9.32
CA LEU A 68 11.31 -18.00 10.40
C LEU A 68 10.29 -18.49 11.43
#